data_AF-A0A661MBT5-F1
#
_entry.id   AF-A0A661MBT5-F1
#
_cell.length_a   1.000
_cell.length_b   1.000
_cell.length_c   1.000
_cell.angle_alpha   90.00
_cell.angle_beta   90.00
_cell.angle_gamma   90.00
#
_symmetry.space_group_name_H-M   'P 1'
#
loop_
_entity.id
_entity.type
_entity.pdbx_description
1 polymer ?
#
loop_
_entity_poly.entity_id
_entity_poly.type
_entity_poly.pdbx_seq_one_letter_code
_entity_poly.pdbx_strand_id
1 'polypeptide(L)'
;MGRPHDTWKRRQSLKTYLMAIHIGPVQDFIAAARKLRDLWFGSYLLSELSKQAALSLQKSKADLIFPNPTDAAKDLSAGSDMKVANKLLAQIATDDPRSFFEEVKGSILSFWEKKLVPETIKGSRDKIDGTLFEIQVKDFLEIYGAWVPLEDGGYIPARKRVDSLLTARKSLREFSKAIHLPDWKDRGGLPKSSLDGGRESVLLPEFRGGTKEKQGIKEHEELDALGWVKRHGKKLGDEGESRPAFDSLSDLAADPFLRGTLKNPEAWTKLEELARLFRRPALWEHIPKIASRYDGCPLDNLGSSILFLSRTRVLLEEIKGKGNDQQINEKILKCIHSIYSIMGMDSGPLQYAAVLIGDGDNMGGTISSLKDKKRHKDFSRALDKFARTAKEVVEIHMGNLIYSGGDDVLAFVPLDQALECAQALQQSFGKGMERIFHDKTDRPTFSIGMAIVHHIRPMGLSLETARKAERLAKANPGKNSLAIILEKRGGAPIQINQHWGSGFGFVGRLLDWTECHIKDLMPDRFAYQLKVLARELGDRLEWKGIEPENSQAYEFLRILSRKQSKGGSKPLNDEERDKILGAASTLRSLEDLANELIITRIFAQAKVQAGYKE
;
A
#
# COMPACT_ATOMS: atom_id res chain seq x y z
N MET A 1 31.93 67.55 31.36
CA MET A 1 30.61 67.18 30.77
C MET A 1 30.85 66.43 29.47
N GLY A 2 30.92 65.09 29.51
CA GLY A 2 30.88 64.25 28.32
C GLY A 2 29.45 63.74 28.14
N ARG A 3 28.82 63.98 26.99
CA ARG A 3 27.53 63.36 26.64
C ARG A 3 27.80 61.94 26.15
N PRO A 4 27.15 60.90 26.70
CA PRO A 4 27.28 59.55 26.16
C PRO A 4 26.51 59.45 24.84
N HIS A 5 27.14 58.89 23.81
CA HIS A 5 26.45 58.40 22.63
C HIS A 5 25.60 57.18 23.03
N ASP A 6 24.31 57.43 23.18
CA ASP A 6 23.31 56.41 23.46
C ASP A 6 23.06 55.59 22.18
N THR A 7 23.76 54.47 22.04
CA THR A 7 23.56 53.52 20.94
C THR A 7 22.36 52.64 21.27
N TRP A 8 21.16 53.18 21.03
CA TRP A 8 19.94 52.37 20.97
C TRP A 8 19.96 51.47 19.72
N LYS A 9 20.69 50.35 19.78
CA LYS A 9 20.35 49.18 18.96
C LYS A 9 18.95 48.74 19.42
N ARG A 10 17.90 49.21 18.74
CA ARG A 10 16.59 48.56 18.78
C ARG A 10 16.84 47.07 18.56
N ARG A 11 16.58 46.24 19.57
CA ARG A 11 16.33 44.81 19.34
C ARG A 11 15.13 44.76 18.40
N GLN A 12 15.36 44.68 17.09
CA GLN A 12 14.30 44.36 16.15
C GLN A 12 13.75 43.01 16.61
N SER A 13 12.50 43.01 17.05
CA SER A 13 11.80 41.77 17.36
C SER A 13 11.69 40.96 16.08
N LEU A 14 12.20 39.73 16.09
CA LEU A 14 12.10 38.81 14.96
C LEU A 14 10.64 38.72 14.50
N LYS A 15 10.41 38.88 13.21
CA LYS A 15 9.07 38.70 12.63
C LYS A 15 8.70 37.22 12.64
N THR A 16 7.42 36.95 12.87
CA THR A 16 6.91 35.58 12.88
C THR A 16 6.25 35.25 11.54
N TYR A 17 6.59 34.10 10.96
CA TYR A 17 6.02 33.61 9.71
C TYR A 17 5.40 32.23 9.91
N LEU A 18 4.35 31.94 9.13
CA LEU A 18 3.88 30.59 8.90
C LEU A 18 4.54 30.07 7.62
N MET A 19 5.32 29.00 7.72
CA MET A 19 6.06 28.40 6.62
C MET A 19 5.52 27.01 6.31
N ALA A 20 5.25 26.75 5.03
CA ALA A 20 4.85 25.45 4.52
C ALA A 20 5.92 24.92 3.55
N ILE A 21 6.30 23.66 3.71
CA ILE A 21 7.30 22.98 2.90
C ILE A 21 6.65 21.74 2.27
N HIS A 22 6.98 21.45 1.01
CA HIS A 22 6.57 20.24 0.32
C HIS A 22 7.78 19.56 -0.30
N ILE A 23 7.87 18.25 -0.13
CA ILE A 23 8.91 17.39 -0.71
C ILE A 23 8.25 16.45 -1.72
N GLY A 24 8.85 16.28 -2.89
CA GLY A 24 8.35 15.42 -3.95
C GLY A 24 9.46 15.02 -4.95
N PRO A 25 9.10 14.34 -6.05
CA PRO A 25 7.76 13.81 -6.37
C PRO A 25 7.37 12.62 -5.46
N VAL A 26 6.06 12.42 -5.21
CA VAL A 26 5.58 11.37 -4.28
C VAL A 26 4.95 10.18 -4.99
N GLN A 27 3.81 10.39 -5.65
CA GLN A 27 3.00 9.28 -6.17
C GLN A 27 3.70 8.52 -7.29
N ASP A 28 4.30 9.24 -8.25
CA ASP A 28 5.03 8.64 -9.37
C ASP A 28 6.31 7.95 -8.89
N PHE A 29 7.00 8.55 -7.91
CA PHE A 29 8.16 7.94 -7.30
C PHE A 29 7.79 6.66 -6.56
N ILE A 30 6.78 6.65 -5.70
CA ILE A 30 6.40 5.42 -4.99
C ILE A 30 5.93 4.35 -5.99
N ALA A 31 5.10 4.72 -6.97
CA ALA A 31 4.51 3.78 -7.93
C ALA A 31 5.52 3.14 -8.90
N ALA A 32 6.65 3.80 -9.19
CA ALA A 32 7.74 3.26 -10.00
C ALA A 32 8.47 2.11 -9.27
N ALA A 33 7.87 0.92 -9.32
CA ALA A 33 8.29 -0.25 -8.57
C ALA A 33 7.80 -1.54 -9.23
N ARG A 34 8.62 -2.59 -9.18
CA ARG A 34 8.22 -3.96 -9.59
C ARG A 34 8.05 -4.89 -8.41
N LYS A 35 8.71 -4.61 -7.29
CA LYS A 35 8.64 -5.39 -6.05
C LYS A 35 8.01 -4.60 -4.92
N LEU A 36 7.47 -5.31 -3.92
CA LEU A 36 6.96 -4.67 -2.70
C LEU A 36 8.07 -3.94 -1.95
N ARG A 37 9.30 -4.46 -1.99
CA ARG A 37 10.47 -3.78 -1.43
C ARG A 37 10.72 -2.41 -2.06
N ASP A 38 10.62 -2.31 -3.39
CA ASP A 38 10.86 -1.05 -4.10
C ASP A 38 9.82 0.02 -3.68
N LEU A 39 8.55 -0.40 -3.56
CA LEU A 39 7.44 0.43 -3.04
C LEU A 39 7.69 0.89 -1.60
N TRP A 40 7.97 -0.07 -0.72
CA TRP A 40 8.21 0.18 0.69
C TRP A 40 9.38 1.13 0.91
N PHE A 41 10.51 0.88 0.24
CA PHE A 41 11.68 1.73 0.39
C PHE A 41 11.44 3.12 -0.19
N GLY A 42 10.72 3.23 -1.32
CA GLY A 42 10.35 4.53 -1.88
C GLY A 42 9.54 5.39 -0.89
N SER A 43 8.54 4.79 -0.24
CA SER A 43 7.76 5.42 0.83
C SER A 43 8.61 5.76 2.06
N TYR A 44 9.44 4.83 2.51
CA TYR A 44 10.37 5.02 3.63
C TYR A 44 11.33 6.19 3.37
N LEU A 45 11.92 6.25 2.18
CA LEU A 45 12.86 7.28 1.77
C LEU A 45 12.23 8.68 1.84
N LEU A 46 11.05 8.85 1.26
CA LEU A 46 10.34 10.14 1.30
C LEU A 46 9.99 10.55 2.74
N SER A 47 9.62 9.59 3.58
CA SER A 47 9.39 9.84 4.99
C SER A 47 10.66 10.25 5.74
N GLU A 48 11.83 9.65 5.45
CA GLU A 48 13.11 10.02 6.07
C GLU A 48 13.56 11.43 5.64
N LEU A 49 13.36 11.79 4.37
CA LEU A 49 13.63 13.14 3.87
C LEU A 49 12.74 14.18 4.55
N SER A 50 11.46 13.85 4.75
CA SER A 50 10.51 14.72 5.46
C SER A 50 10.82 14.81 6.96
N LYS A 51 11.28 13.72 7.59
CA LYS A 51 11.82 13.76 8.96
C LYS A 51 13.02 14.67 9.07
N GLN A 52 13.96 14.61 8.12
CA GLN A 52 15.12 15.49 8.12
C GLN A 52 14.72 16.97 8.03
N ALA A 53 13.72 17.30 7.21
CA ALA A 53 13.16 18.65 7.15
C ALA A 53 12.57 19.09 8.50
N ALA A 54 11.74 18.24 9.11
CA ALA A 54 11.15 18.49 10.43
C ALA A 54 12.20 18.66 11.53
N LEU A 55 13.26 17.84 11.49
CA LEU A 55 14.38 17.91 12.44
C LEU A 55 15.17 19.21 12.26
N SER A 56 15.39 19.65 11.01
CA SER A 56 16.03 20.93 10.73
C SER A 56 15.22 22.10 11.27
N LEU A 57 13.89 22.08 11.08
CA LEU A 57 12.96 23.07 11.65
C LEU A 57 13.04 23.11 13.17
N GLN A 58 13.02 21.95 13.84
CA GLN A 58 13.11 21.85 15.30
C GLN A 58 14.44 22.37 15.86
N LYS A 59 15.57 22.04 15.20
CA LYS A 59 16.90 22.55 15.59
C LYS A 59 16.98 24.07 15.53
N SER A 60 16.28 24.68 14.57
CA SER A 60 16.13 26.13 14.45
C SER A 60 15.01 26.71 15.34
N LYS A 61 14.53 25.95 16.34
CA LYS A 61 13.48 26.35 17.31
C LYS A 61 12.14 26.76 16.66
N ALA A 62 11.83 26.23 15.47
CA ALA A 62 10.52 26.42 14.87
C ALA A 62 9.43 25.65 15.65
N ASP A 63 8.25 26.23 15.75
CA ASP A 63 7.07 25.56 16.30
C ASP A 63 6.40 24.73 15.20
N LEU A 64 6.72 23.43 15.17
CA LEU A 64 6.12 22.47 14.23
C LEU A 64 4.62 22.31 14.51
N ILE A 65 3.83 22.45 13.44
CA ILE A 65 2.37 22.31 13.47
C ILE A 65 1.95 20.99 12.80
N PHE A 66 2.57 20.64 11.68
CA PHE A 66 2.37 19.38 10.96
C PHE A 66 3.69 18.93 10.32
N PRO A 67 4.19 17.72 10.56
CA PRO A 67 3.76 16.77 11.61
C PRO A 67 3.91 17.38 13.02
N ASN A 68 3.43 16.70 14.06
CA ASN A 68 3.55 17.19 15.44
C ASN A 68 4.05 16.09 16.39
N PRO A 69 5.37 15.79 16.39
CA PRO A 69 5.94 14.74 17.23
C PRO A 69 5.75 15.03 18.72
N THR A 70 5.61 13.98 19.52
CA THR A 70 5.51 14.10 20.98
C THR A 70 6.88 14.33 21.59
N ASP A 71 7.89 13.62 21.09
CA ASP A 71 9.30 13.79 21.45
C ASP A 71 10.09 13.95 20.15
N ALA A 72 10.39 15.20 19.76
CA ALA A 72 11.06 15.48 18.50
C ALA A 72 12.45 14.82 18.38
N ALA A 73 13.19 14.66 19.48
CA ALA A 73 14.53 14.07 19.46
C ALA A 73 14.47 12.58 19.14
N LYS A 74 13.49 11.87 19.72
CA LYS A 74 13.26 10.45 19.47
C LYS A 74 12.50 10.21 18.16
N ASP A 75 11.37 10.88 18.00
CA ASP A 75 10.42 10.64 16.91
C ASP A 75 10.97 11.06 15.55
N LEU A 76 11.77 12.13 15.45
CA LEU A 76 12.34 12.59 14.17
C LEU A 76 13.75 12.05 13.89
N SER A 77 14.26 11.17 14.76
CA SER A 77 15.56 10.54 14.53
C SER A 77 15.53 9.65 13.27
N ALA A 78 16.68 9.57 12.60
CA ALA A 78 16.83 8.74 11.40
C ALA A 78 16.54 7.27 11.75
N GLY A 79 15.68 6.61 10.96
CA GLY A 79 15.28 5.23 11.22
C GLY A 79 14.20 5.02 12.29
N SER A 80 13.74 6.09 12.97
CA SER A 80 12.59 6.00 13.88
C SER A 80 11.31 5.50 13.18
N ASP A 81 10.39 4.93 13.96
CA ASP A 81 9.14 4.39 13.43
C ASP A 81 8.12 5.46 13.03
N MET A 82 8.29 6.72 13.44
CA MET A 82 7.41 7.81 13.02
C MET A 82 7.50 7.99 11.50
N LYS A 83 6.35 7.98 10.85
CA LYS A 83 6.20 8.36 9.45
C LYS A 83 5.84 9.83 9.37
N VAL A 84 6.48 10.55 8.45
CA VAL A 84 6.25 11.97 8.24
C VAL A 84 5.78 12.17 6.81
N ALA A 85 4.62 12.81 6.67
CA ALA A 85 4.07 13.17 5.38
C ALA A 85 4.97 14.17 4.64
N ASN A 86 4.81 14.24 3.33
CA ASN A 86 5.65 15.04 2.45
C ASN A 86 5.34 16.54 2.50
N LYS A 87 4.35 16.96 3.29
CA LYS A 87 4.01 18.36 3.58
C LYS A 87 4.35 18.66 5.03
N LEU A 88 5.02 19.78 5.27
CA LEU A 88 5.32 20.29 6.59
C LEU A 88 4.72 21.69 6.76
N LEU A 89 4.32 22.02 7.98
CA LEU A 89 3.84 23.33 8.39
C LEU A 89 4.46 23.70 9.73
N ALA A 90 5.09 24.87 9.80
CA ALA A 90 5.74 25.35 11.01
C ALA A 90 5.57 26.88 11.16
N GLN A 91 5.51 27.33 12.40
CA GLN A 91 5.66 28.74 12.72
C GLN A 91 7.14 29.02 13.03
N ILE A 92 7.73 30.01 12.37
CA ILE A 92 9.14 30.39 12.48
C ILE A 92 9.26 31.85 12.89
N ALA A 93 10.35 32.20 13.59
CA ALA A 93 10.70 33.58 13.90
C ALA A 93 12.06 33.90 13.26
N THR A 94 12.08 34.80 12.28
CA THR A 94 13.27 35.14 11.50
C THR A 94 13.08 36.48 10.79
N ASP A 95 14.17 37.18 10.49
CA ASP A 95 14.14 38.38 9.64
C ASP A 95 14.30 38.03 8.15
N ASP A 96 14.79 36.82 7.84
CA ASP A 96 14.96 36.32 6.48
C ASP A 96 14.38 34.90 6.35
N PRO A 97 13.07 34.77 6.05
CA PRO A 97 12.43 33.46 5.85
C PRO A 97 12.94 32.72 4.61
N ARG A 98 13.54 33.42 3.63
CA ARG A 98 14.10 32.79 2.43
C ARG A 98 15.37 32.03 2.77
N SER A 99 16.34 32.69 3.42
CA SER A 99 17.58 32.03 3.84
C SER A 99 17.30 30.89 4.81
N PHE A 100 16.34 31.07 5.73
CA PHE A 100 15.88 30.00 6.62
C PHE A 100 15.35 28.78 5.85
N PHE A 101 14.55 28.97 4.80
CA PHE A 101 14.09 27.87 3.96
C PHE A 101 15.23 27.19 3.19
N GLU A 102 16.18 27.96 2.64
CA GLU A 102 17.33 27.41 1.92
C GLU A 102 18.24 26.58 2.82
N GLU A 103 18.39 26.94 4.10
CA GLU A 103 19.10 26.11 5.09
C GLU A 103 18.41 24.76 5.31
N VAL A 104 17.07 24.77 5.48
CA VAL A 104 16.29 23.52 5.61
C VAL A 104 16.41 22.68 4.34
N LYS A 105 16.29 23.30 3.16
CA LYS A 105 16.46 22.63 1.86
C LYS A 105 17.84 22.03 1.71
N GLY A 106 18.89 22.76 2.05
CA GLY A 106 20.28 22.28 2.03
C GLY A 106 20.51 21.09 2.97
N SER A 107 19.86 21.09 4.14
CA SER A 107 19.90 19.97 5.08
C SER A 107 19.29 18.69 4.51
N ILE A 108 18.16 18.80 3.79
CA ILE A 108 17.50 17.67 3.10
C ILE A 108 18.39 17.13 1.98
N LEU A 109 18.90 18.01 1.11
CA LEU A 109 19.78 17.62 0.00
C LEU A 109 21.07 16.96 0.51
N SER A 110 21.69 17.52 1.55
CA SER A 110 22.88 16.94 2.16
C SER A 110 22.60 15.56 2.78
N PHE A 111 21.43 15.35 3.38
CA PHE A 111 21.05 14.05 3.94
C PHE A 111 20.80 13.01 2.85
N TRP A 112 20.13 13.41 1.76
CA TRP A 112 19.95 12.58 0.56
C TRP A 112 21.29 12.15 -0.04
N GLU A 113 22.14 13.11 -0.41
CA GLU A 113 23.36 12.87 -1.19
C GLU A 113 24.49 12.27 -0.36
N LYS A 114 24.62 12.66 0.92
CA LYS A 114 25.77 12.26 1.75
C LYS A 114 25.47 11.13 2.72
N LYS A 115 24.20 10.77 2.94
CA LYS A 115 23.83 9.72 3.90
C LYS A 115 22.97 8.62 3.28
N LEU A 116 21.88 8.95 2.58
CA LEU A 116 20.99 7.92 2.04
C LEU A 116 21.58 7.24 0.79
N VAL A 117 21.99 8.02 -0.21
CA VAL A 117 22.50 7.49 -1.48
C VAL A 117 23.79 6.66 -1.34
N PRO A 118 24.83 7.11 -0.59
CA PRO A 118 26.09 6.38 -0.53
C PRO A 118 25.96 4.97 0.04
N GLU A 119 25.05 4.75 0.98
CA GLU A 119 24.77 3.43 1.56
C GLU A 119 24.26 2.42 0.51
N THR A 120 23.58 2.89 -0.55
CA THR A 120 23.02 2.03 -1.59
C THR A 120 24.02 1.62 -2.68
N ILE A 121 25.16 2.30 -2.77
CA ILE A 121 26.19 2.06 -3.80
C ILE A 121 27.48 1.49 -3.21
N LYS A 122 27.54 1.32 -1.89
CA LYS A 122 28.68 0.72 -1.18
C LYS A 122 28.94 -0.70 -1.71
N GLY A 123 30.14 -0.95 -2.24
CA GLY A 123 30.52 -2.25 -2.80
C GLY A 123 29.87 -2.61 -4.15
N SER A 124 29.30 -1.62 -4.86
CA SER A 124 28.69 -1.83 -6.18
C SER A 124 28.98 -0.72 -7.19
N ARG A 125 30.01 0.10 -6.94
CA ARG A 125 30.40 1.20 -7.85
C ARG A 125 30.91 0.69 -9.21
N ASP A 126 31.42 -0.53 -9.24
CA ASP A 126 31.85 -1.28 -10.41
C ASP A 126 30.69 -1.78 -11.30
N LYS A 127 29.44 -1.60 -10.85
CA LYS A 127 28.23 -2.09 -11.55
C LYS A 127 27.41 -0.97 -12.18
N ILE A 128 27.71 0.28 -11.83
CA ILE A 128 26.92 1.46 -12.21
C ILE A 128 27.79 2.55 -12.84
N ASP A 129 27.21 3.27 -13.79
CA ASP A 129 27.75 4.49 -14.37
C ASP A 129 27.63 5.62 -13.34
N GLY A 130 28.73 5.88 -12.60
CA GLY A 130 28.73 6.85 -11.51
C GLY A 130 28.34 8.26 -11.94
N THR A 131 28.74 8.69 -13.15
CA THR A 131 28.42 10.02 -13.65
C THR A 131 26.92 10.15 -13.94
N LEU A 132 26.34 9.21 -14.68
CA LEU A 132 24.90 9.22 -14.96
C LEU A 132 24.09 9.06 -13.67
N PHE A 133 24.56 8.22 -12.75
CA PHE A 133 23.93 8.00 -11.45
C PHE A 133 23.84 9.30 -10.64
N GLU A 134 24.95 10.03 -10.49
CA GLU A 134 24.98 11.30 -9.77
C GLU A 134 24.07 12.37 -10.38
N ILE A 135 24.00 12.42 -11.72
CA ILE A 135 23.13 13.34 -12.44
C ILE A 135 21.65 13.05 -12.10
N GLN A 136 21.23 11.79 -12.23
CA GLN A 136 19.86 11.39 -11.94
C GLN A 136 19.49 11.56 -10.45
N VAL A 137 20.44 11.34 -9.54
CA VAL A 137 20.26 11.57 -8.09
C VAL A 137 20.03 13.04 -7.76
N LYS A 138 20.75 13.95 -8.41
CA LYS A 138 20.62 15.41 -8.20
C LYS A 138 19.33 15.98 -8.78
N ASP A 139 18.82 15.39 -9.85
CA ASP A 139 17.59 15.83 -10.53
C ASP A 139 16.30 15.34 -9.85
N PHE A 140 16.39 14.38 -8.91
CA PHE A 140 15.21 13.72 -8.34
C PHE A 140 14.36 14.61 -7.42
N LEU A 141 14.99 15.33 -6.48
CA LEU A 141 14.27 15.94 -5.36
C LEU A 141 13.68 17.30 -5.71
N GLU A 142 12.35 17.37 -5.68
CA GLU A 142 11.58 18.60 -5.77
C GLU A 142 11.25 19.10 -4.34
N ILE A 143 11.85 20.22 -3.92
CA ILE A 143 11.61 20.82 -2.59
C ILE A 143 11.06 22.23 -2.76
N TYR A 144 9.80 22.43 -2.36
CA TYR A 144 9.09 23.70 -2.47
C TYR A 144 8.81 24.29 -1.09
N GLY A 145 8.89 25.62 -1.00
CA GLY A 145 8.59 26.37 0.21
C GLY A 145 7.72 27.58 -0.07
N ALA A 146 6.84 27.91 0.88
CA ALA A 146 6.09 29.17 0.91
C ALA A 146 6.00 29.67 2.35
N TRP A 147 5.93 30.98 2.54
CA TRP A 147 5.83 31.59 3.86
C TRP A 147 5.00 32.88 3.82
N VAL A 148 4.30 33.16 4.92
CA VAL A 148 3.43 34.34 5.07
C VAL A 148 3.63 34.92 6.48
N PRO A 149 3.78 36.25 6.65
CA PRO A 149 3.87 36.86 7.98
C PRO A 149 2.59 36.60 8.79
N LEU A 150 2.72 36.38 10.11
CA LEU A 150 1.61 36.10 11.02
C LEU A 150 0.94 37.37 11.58
N GLU A 151 1.25 38.54 11.03
CA GLU A 151 0.83 39.86 11.55
C GLU A 151 -0.45 40.39 10.88
N ASP A 152 -0.83 39.89 9.69
CA ASP A 152 -2.05 40.28 8.98
C ASP A 152 -3.16 39.21 9.08
N GLY A 153 -4.19 39.47 9.90
CA GLY A 153 -5.42 38.66 9.96
C GLY A 153 -5.39 37.38 10.82
N GLY A 154 -4.25 37.06 11.44
CA GLY A 154 -4.12 35.93 12.37
C GLY A 154 -3.89 34.57 11.68
N TYR A 155 -4.01 33.48 12.44
CA TYR A 155 -3.61 32.14 11.99
C TYR A 155 -4.39 31.62 10.77
N ILE A 156 -5.71 31.83 10.72
CA ILE A 156 -6.56 31.26 9.66
C ILE A 156 -6.26 31.89 8.28
N PRO A 157 -6.22 33.22 8.12
CA PRO A 157 -5.87 33.83 6.83
C PRO A 157 -4.45 33.51 6.39
N ALA A 158 -3.48 33.53 7.32
CA ALA A 158 -2.11 33.14 7.03
C ALA A 158 -2.02 31.70 6.53
N ARG A 159 -2.74 30.76 7.15
CA ARG A 159 -2.77 29.35 6.73
C ARG A 159 -3.39 29.15 5.35
N LYS A 160 -4.55 29.77 5.07
CA LYS A 160 -5.15 29.71 3.73
C LYS A 160 -4.23 30.30 2.66
N ARG A 161 -3.56 31.42 2.98
CA ARG A 161 -2.65 32.09 2.05
C ARG A 161 -1.39 31.28 1.78
N VAL A 162 -0.74 30.73 2.81
CA VAL A 162 0.49 29.94 2.63
C VAL A 162 0.22 28.66 1.85
N ASP A 163 -0.92 27.99 2.08
CA ASP A 163 -1.32 26.81 1.32
C ASP A 163 -1.56 27.12 -0.17
N SER A 164 -2.21 28.27 -0.44
CA SER A 164 -2.44 28.74 -1.82
C SER A 164 -1.13 29.08 -2.53
N LEU A 165 -0.21 29.74 -1.83
CA LEU A 165 1.13 30.08 -2.37
C LEU A 165 1.97 28.83 -2.62
N LEU A 166 1.95 27.85 -1.71
CA LEU A 166 2.66 26.59 -1.89
C LEU A 166 2.12 25.82 -3.10
N THR A 167 0.79 25.76 -3.25
CA THR A 167 0.15 25.14 -4.42
C THR A 167 0.57 25.85 -5.71
N ALA A 168 0.50 27.18 -5.77
CA ALA A 168 0.95 27.95 -6.93
C ALA A 168 2.44 27.72 -7.24
N ARG A 169 3.28 27.68 -6.21
CA ARG A 169 4.72 27.43 -6.35
C ARG A 169 5.03 26.05 -6.95
N LYS A 170 4.27 25.02 -6.55
CA LYS A 170 4.34 23.67 -7.12
C LYS A 170 3.94 23.65 -8.60
N SER A 171 2.88 24.39 -8.97
CA SER A 171 2.39 24.46 -10.35
C SER A 171 3.37 25.12 -11.33
N LEU A 172 4.26 26.00 -10.86
CA LEU A 172 5.25 26.68 -11.69
C LEU A 172 6.43 25.80 -12.14
N ARG A 173 6.53 24.54 -11.65
CA ARG A 173 7.58 23.52 -11.91
C ARG A 173 8.87 24.06 -12.55
N GLU A 174 9.94 24.11 -11.77
CA GLU A 174 11.24 24.51 -12.32
C GLU A 174 11.78 23.45 -13.28
N PHE A 175 11.95 23.83 -14.55
CA PHE A 175 12.67 23.04 -15.52
C PHE A 175 14.13 23.49 -15.51
N SER A 176 14.98 22.71 -14.85
CA SER A 176 16.43 22.90 -14.90
C SER A 176 16.96 22.66 -16.32
N LYS A 177 18.13 23.21 -16.64
CA LYS A 177 18.82 22.83 -17.88
C LYS A 177 19.10 21.33 -17.83
N ALA A 178 18.79 20.62 -18.91
CA ALA A 178 19.15 19.21 -19.05
C ALA A 178 20.66 19.07 -18.76
N ILE A 179 21.00 18.23 -17.78
CA ILE A 179 22.40 17.98 -17.45
C ILE A 179 22.96 17.11 -18.57
N HIS A 180 23.65 17.74 -19.51
CA HIS A 180 24.31 17.03 -20.60
C HIS A 180 25.45 16.19 -20.03
N LEU A 181 25.42 14.88 -20.29
CA LEU A 181 26.61 14.05 -20.11
C LEU A 181 27.73 14.64 -20.99
N PRO A 182 28.98 14.73 -20.50
CA PRO A 182 30.11 15.27 -21.27
C PRO A 182 30.28 14.62 -22.66
N ASP A 183 29.84 13.37 -22.78
CA ASP A 183 29.99 12.42 -23.87
C ASP A 183 28.61 11.87 -24.34
N TRP A 184 27.53 12.64 -24.15
CA TRP A 184 26.16 12.20 -24.48
C TRP A 184 25.97 11.75 -25.93
N LYS A 185 26.74 12.31 -26.87
CA LYS A 185 26.71 11.94 -28.30
C LYS A 185 27.20 10.52 -28.53
N ASP A 186 28.14 10.06 -27.71
CA ASP A 186 28.74 8.72 -27.78
C ASP A 186 27.97 7.72 -26.89
N ARG A 187 27.09 8.21 -26.01
CA ARG A 187 26.21 7.41 -25.12
C ARG A 187 24.80 7.20 -25.66
N GLY A 188 24.57 7.39 -26.96
CA GLY A 188 23.28 7.12 -27.58
C GLY A 188 22.84 5.65 -27.41
N GLY A 189 21.54 5.41 -27.24
CA GLY A 189 20.97 4.05 -27.19
C GLY A 189 21.04 3.34 -25.83
N LEU A 190 21.22 4.06 -24.72
CA LEU A 190 21.09 3.47 -23.39
C LEU A 190 19.68 2.90 -23.16
N PRO A 191 19.55 1.68 -22.60
CA PRO A 191 18.26 1.12 -22.21
C PRO A 191 17.54 2.05 -21.21
N LYS A 192 16.21 2.04 -21.23
CA LYS A 192 15.40 2.74 -20.22
C LYS A 192 15.22 1.87 -18.97
N SER A 193 15.02 2.52 -17.83
CA SER A 193 14.71 1.82 -16.58
C SER A 193 13.40 1.05 -16.70
N SER A 194 13.40 -0.18 -16.19
CA SER A 194 12.24 -1.06 -16.11
C SER A 194 11.22 -0.61 -15.05
N LEU A 195 11.62 0.30 -14.15
CA LEU A 195 10.75 0.85 -13.10
C LEU A 195 10.15 2.20 -13.50
N ASP A 196 10.94 3.02 -14.19
CA ASP A 196 10.55 4.33 -14.72
C ASP A 196 11.13 4.54 -16.12
N GLY A 197 10.30 4.34 -17.14
CA GLY A 197 10.72 4.49 -18.54
C GLY A 197 11.17 5.90 -18.92
N GLY A 198 10.99 6.89 -18.04
CA GLY A 198 11.46 8.26 -18.23
C GLY A 198 12.98 8.44 -18.12
N ARG A 199 13.71 7.51 -17.49
CA ARG A 199 15.16 7.62 -17.26
C ARG A 199 15.97 6.49 -17.89
N GLU A 200 17.19 6.80 -18.29
CA GLU A 200 18.19 5.83 -18.77
C GLU A 200 18.68 4.94 -17.63
N SER A 201 19.04 3.70 -17.99
CA SER A 201 19.68 2.74 -17.11
C SER A 201 21.09 3.18 -16.74
N VAL A 202 21.41 3.10 -15.45
CA VAL A 202 22.75 3.35 -14.92
C VAL A 202 23.62 2.10 -14.92
N LEU A 203 23.09 0.92 -15.29
CA LEU A 203 23.86 -0.32 -15.24
C LEU A 203 24.98 -0.30 -16.28
N LEU A 204 26.20 -0.68 -15.89
CA LEU A 204 27.33 -0.77 -16.83
C LEU A 204 27.19 -1.99 -17.75
N PRO A 205 27.65 -1.93 -19.02
CA PRO A 205 27.52 -3.02 -19.99
C PRO A 205 28.05 -4.38 -19.49
N GLU A 206 29.17 -4.38 -18.78
CA GLU A 206 29.80 -5.58 -18.22
C GLU A 206 28.91 -6.23 -17.17
N PHE A 207 28.24 -5.42 -16.35
CA PHE A 207 27.28 -5.92 -15.37
C PHE A 207 25.96 -6.36 -16.02
N ARG A 208 25.53 -5.71 -17.12
CA ARG A 208 24.33 -6.12 -17.88
C ARG A 208 24.46 -7.53 -18.45
N GLY A 209 25.65 -7.86 -18.99
CA GLY A 209 25.96 -9.19 -19.55
C GLY A 209 26.31 -10.27 -18.52
N GLY A 210 26.39 -9.92 -17.23
CA GLY A 210 26.78 -10.81 -16.14
C GLY A 210 25.61 -11.28 -15.26
N THR A 211 25.96 -11.97 -14.16
CA THR A 211 25.01 -12.51 -13.17
C THR A 211 24.46 -11.38 -12.27
N LYS A 212 23.20 -10.98 -12.50
CA LYS A 212 22.52 -9.87 -11.80
C LYS A 212 21.69 -10.30 -10.59
N GLU A 213 21.45 -11.60 -10.44
CA GLU A 213 20.54 -12.20 -9.47
C GLU A 213 20.96 -11.91 -8.02
N LYS A 214 22.28 -11.82 -7.75
CA LYS A 214 22.83 -11.45 -6.44
C LYS A 214 22.46 -10.03 -6.00
N GLN A 215 22.13 -9.14 -6.94
CA GLN A 215 21.64 -7.79 -6.67
C GLN A 215 20.10 -7.73 -6.64
N GLY A 216 19.43 -8.88 -6.76
CA GLY A 216 17.99 -8.97 -6.85
C GLY A 216 17.42 -8.33 -8.11
N ILE A 217 18.22 -8.23 -9.19
CA ILE A 217 17.84 -7.69 -10.50
C ILE A 217 17.70 -8.85 -11.48
N LYS A 218 16.63 -8.86 -12.29
CA LYS A 218 16.42 -9.90 -13.31
C LYS A 218 17.33 -9.70 -14.54
N GLU A 219 17.54 -10.76 -15.32
CA GLU A 219 18.37 -10.77 -16.52
C GLU A 219 18.00 -9.65 -17.53
N HIS A 220 16.71 -9.37 -17.72
CA HIS A 220 16.24 -8.30 -18.61
C HIS A 220 15.71 -7.07 -17.86
N GLU A 221 16.01 -6.96 -16.56
CA GLU A 221 15.69 -5.76 -15.78
C GLU A 221 16.83 -4.76 -15.87
N GLU A 222 16.45 -3.52 -16.15
CA GLU A 222 17.30 -2.34 -16.25
C GLU A 222 16.87 -1.34 -15.17
N LEU A 223 17.81 -0.65 -14.53
CA LEU A 223 17.52 0.28 -13.44
C LEU A 223 18.18 1.64 -13.70
N ASP A 224 17.41 2.70 -13.46
CA ASP A 224 17.92 4.06 -13.27
C ASP A 224 18.50 4.20 -11.84
N ALA A 225 19.09 5.36 -11.53
CA ALA A 225 19.68 5.62 -10.23
C ALA A 225 18.65 5.48 -9.10
N LEU A 226 17.42 5.93 -9.31
CA LEU A 226 16.34 5.83 -8.34
C LEU A 226 15.84 4.40 -8.14
N GLY A 227 15.73 3.63 -9.23
CA GLY A 227 15.45 2.21 -9.14
C GLY A 227 16.55 1.45 -8.40
N TRP A 228 17.82 1.80 -8.62
CA TRP A 228 18.93 1.24 -7.87
C TRP A 228 18.85 1.57 -6.38
N VAL A 229 18.62 2.84 -6.03
CA VAL A 229 18.48 3.29 -4.63
C VAL A 229 17.33 2.55 -3.94
N LYS A 230 16.18 2.40 -4.59
CA LYS A 230 15.05 1.63 -4.04
C LYS A 230 15.38 0.17 -3.83
N ARG A 231 16.03 -0.46 -4.80
CA ARG A 231 16.35 -1.88 -4.79
C ARG A 231 17.37 -2.23 -3.69
N HIS A 232 18.33 -1.34 -3.43
CA HIS A 232 19.43 -1.59 -2.50
C HIS A 232 19.27 -0.87 -1.16
N GLY A 233 18.28 -0.01 -1.04
CA GLY A 233 17.94 0.70 0.19
C GLY A 233 17.60 -0.21 1.37
N LYS A 234 17.95 0.26 2.57
CA LYS A 234 17.67 -0.38 3.86
C LYS A 234 17.20 0.65 4.89
N LYS A 235 16.48 0.19 5.92
CA LYS A 235 16.12 1.04 7.07
C LYS A 235 17.41 1.53 7.74
N LEU A 236 17.52 2.83 7.99
CA LEU A 236 18.67 3.39 8.69
C LEU A 236 18.72 2.86 10.13
N GLY A 237 19.92 2.49 10.58
CA GLY A 237 20.15 1.94 11.92
C GLY A 237 19.80 0.46 12.07
N ASP A 238 19.38 -0.21 10.99
CA ASP A 238 19.17 -1.66 10.97
C ASP A 238 20.44 -2.33 10.40
N GLU A 239 21.13 -3.11 11.24
CA GLU A 239 22.23 -3.98 10.80
C GLU A 239 21.70 -5.25 10.09
N GLY A 240 20.41 -5.54 10.26
CA GLY A 240 19.69 -6.60 9.58
C GLY A 240 19.09 -6.17 8.25
N GLU A 241 18.58 -7.14 7.51
CA GLU A 241 17.74 -6.86 6.36
C GLU A 241 16.29 -6.69 6.82
N SER A 242 15.90 -5.50 7.32
CA SER A 242 14.48 -5.12 7.41
C SER A 242 13.85 -5.24 6.02
N ARG A 243 13.28 -6.41 5.74
CA ARG A 243 12.55 -6.69 4.51
C ARG A 243 11.08 -6.77 4.86
N PRO A 244 10.18 -6.30 3.97
CA PRO A 244 8.78 -6.63 4.12
C PRO A 244 8.61 -8.15 4.21
N ALA A 245 7.61 -8.61 4.96
CA ALA A 245 7.34 -10.04 5.14
C ALA A 245 7.08 -10.78 3.81
N PHE A 246 6.75 -10.05 2.75
CA PHE A 246 6.53 -10.53 1.40
C PHE A 246 7.29 -9.63 0.42
N ASP A 247 7.94 -10.21 -0.60
CA ASP A 247 8.65 -9.44 -1.64
C ASP A 247 7.76 -9.22 -2.90
N SER A 248 6.72 -10.04 -3.07
CA SER A 248 5.83 -10.00 -4.23
C SER A 248 4.34 -10.24 -3.89
N LEU A 249 3.46 -9.86 -4.83
CA LEU A 249 2.04 -10.24 -4.80
C LEU A 249 1.83 -11.75 -4.80
N SER A 250 2.79 -12.53 -5.33
CA SER A 250 2.74 -13.98 -5.31
C SER A 250 2.92 -14.51 -3.90
N ASP A 251 3.86 -13.95 -3.14
CA ASP A 251 4.07 -14.42 -1.77
C ASP A 251 2.84 -14.10 -0.89
N LEU A 252 2.25 -12.93 -1.10
CA LEU A 252 1.02 -12.49 -0.45
C LEU A 252 -0.19 -13.36 -0.81
N ALA A 253 -0.37 -13.71 -2.09
CA ALA A 253 -1.47 -14.56 -2.55
C ALA A 253 -1.33 -16.00 -2.05
N ALA A 254 -0.10 -16.50 -1.89
CA ALA A 254 0.17 -17.83 -1.35
C ALA A 254 0.06 -17.90 0.18
N ASP A 255 0.02 -16.77 0.89
CA ASP A 255 0.00 -16.74 2.36
C ASP A 255 -1.14 -17.55 3.01
N PRO A 256 -2.41 -17.43 2.56
CA PRO A 256 -3.49 -18.21 3.14
C PRO A 256 -3.20 -19.72 3.02
N PHE A 257 -2.82 -20.17 1.82
CA PHE A 257 -2.49 -21.58 1.58
C PHE A 257 -1.29 -22.05 2.42
N LEU A 258 -0.24 -21.23 2.54
CA LEU A 258 0.89 -21.53 3.40
C LEU A 258 0.45 -21.70 4.85
N ARG A 259 -0.37 -20.79 5.40
CA ARG A 259 -0.90 -20.91 6.77
C ARG A 259 -1.71 -22.19 6.99
N GLY A 260 -2.56 -22.56 6.03
CA GLY A 260 -3.27 -23.84 6.10
C GLY A 260 -2.32 -25.04 6.10
N THR A 261 -1.31 -24.99 5.22
CA THR A 261 -0.29 -26.06 5.08
C THR A 261 0.54 -26.21 6.35
N LEU A 262 0.93 -25.11 6.99
CA LEU A 262 1.70 -25.13 8.25
C LEU A 262 0.90 -25.74 9.42
N LYS A 263 -0.44 -25.75 9.36
CA LYS A 263 -1.31 -26.38 10.37
C LYS A 263 -1.55 -27.88 10.12
N ASN A 264 -1.20 -28.41 8.94
CA ASN A 264 -1.40 -29.81 8.58
C ASN A 264 -0.07 -30.59 8.72
N PRO A 265 0.05 -31.56 9.64
CA PRO A 265 1.29 -32.29 9.87
C PRO A 265 1.85 -33.01 8.65
N GLU A 266 1.00 -33.63 7.83
CA GLU A 266 1.44 -34.35 6.62
C GLU A 266 1.94 -33.36 5.55
N ALA A 267 1.24 -32.24 5.40
CA ALA A 267 1.63 -31.20 4.47
C ALA A 267 2.90 -30.46 4.92
N TRP A 268 3.09 -30.30 6.24
CA TRP A 268 4.34 -29.79 6.84
C TRP A 268 5.54 -30.65 6.46
N THR A 269 5.45 -31.98 6.60
CA THR A 269 6.54 -32.88 6.21
C THR A 269 6.89 -32.74 4.73
N LYS A 270 5.88 -32.54 3.86
CA LYS A 270 6.12 -32.26 2.44
C LYS A 270 6.74 -30.88 2.20
N LEU A 271 6.40 -29.85 2.98
CA LEU A 271 7.09 -28.56 2.93
C LEU A 271 8.57 -28.68 3.30
N GLU A 272 8.92 -29.48 4.30
CA GLU A 272 10.32 -29.75 4.67
C GLU A 272 11.08 -30.47 3.57
N GLU A 273 10.45 -31.46 2.94
CA GLU A 273 11.00 -32.15 1.77
C GLU A 273 11.25 -31.16 0.62
N LEU A 274 10.27 -30.30 0.31
CA LEU A 274 10.37 -29.27 -0.72
C LEU A 274 11.52 -28.30 -0.43
N ALA A 275 11.61 -27.81 0.81
CA ALA A 275 12.67 -26.90 1.23
C ALA A 275 14.06 -27.54 1.11
N ARG A 276 14.19 -28.83 1.47
CA ARG A 276 15.45 -29.58 1.32
C ARG A 276 15.86 -29.72 -0.14
N LEU A 277 14.90 -29.89 -1.06
CA LEU A 277 15.19 -29.93 -2.50
C LEU A 277 15.76 -28.59 -2.98
N PHE A 278 15.13 -27.46 -2.62
CA PHE A 278 15.60 -26.13 -3.02
C PHE A 278 16.89 -25.67 -2.34
N ARG A 279 17.20 -26.16 -1.12
CA ARG A 279 18.43 -25.82 -0.38
C ARG A 279 19.67 -26.59 -0.84
N ARG A 280 19.57 -27.40 -1.90
CA ARG A 280 20.76 -27.99 -2.55
C ARG A 280 21.65 -26.87 -3.09
N PRO A 281 22.99 -26.94 -2.93
CA PRO A 281 23.90 -25.85 -3.30
C PRO A 281 23.64 -25.29 -4.71
N ALA A 282 23.46 -26.17 -5.68
CA ALA A 282 23.20 -25.83 -7.08
C ALA A 282 21.92 -25.02 -7.34
N LEU A 283 20.90 -25.13 -6.47
CA LEU A 283 19.69 -24.32 -6.57
C LEU A 283 19.78 -23.12 -5.63
N TRP A 284 20.27 -23.36 -4.42
CA TRP A 284 20.30 -22.40 -3.34
C TRP A 284 21.05 -21.12 -3.72
N GLU A 285 22.17 -21.21 -4.45
CA GLU A 285 22.94 -20.03 -4.82
C GLU A 285 22.22 -19.09 -5.80
N HIS A 286 21.22 -19.60 -6.52
CA HIS A 286 20.51 -18.88 -7.58
C HIS A 286 19.09 -18.44 -7.18
N ILE A 287 18.64 -18.78 -5.97
CA ILE A 287 17.29 -18.45 -5.50
C ILE A 287 17.32 -17.22 -4.57
N PRO A 288 16.47 -16.20 -4.83
CA PRO A 288 16.32 -15.06 -3.93
C PRO A 288 16.00 -15.48 -2.50
N LYS A 289 16.70 -14.90 -1.53
CA LYS A 289 16.46 -15.14 -0.10
C LYS A 289 15.33 -14.27 0.39
N ILE A 290 14.15 -14.87 0.59
CA ILE A 290 12.96 -14.17 1.09
C ILE A 290 12.61 -14.77 2.45
N ALA A 291 12.85 -14.00 3.51
CA ALA A 291 12.56 -14.41 4.87
C ALA A 291 11.06 -14.68 5.05
N SER A 292 10.74 -15.74 5.79
CA SER A 292 9.37 -16.02 6.21
C SER A 292 9.02 -15.17 7.42
N ARG A 293 7.75 -14.76 7.51
CA ARG A 293 7.21 -14.16 8.73
C ARG A 293 6.91 -15.18 9.83
N TYR A 294 6.81 -16.46 9.45
CA TYR A 294 6.40 -17.53 10.34
C TYR A 294 7.65 -18.19 10.90
N ASP A 295 7.81 -18.11 12.22
CA ASP A 295 8.92 -18.76 12.91
C ASP A 295 8.91 -20.28 12.66
N GLY A 296 10.09 -20.85 12.46
CA GLY A 296 10.27 -22.27 12.12
C GLY A 296 9.69 -22.70 10.76
N CYS A 297 9.25 -21.78 9.90
CA CYS A 297 8.68 -22.14 8.59
C CYS A 297 9.70 -22.90 7.73
N PRO A 298 9.35 -24.09 7.18
CA PRO A 298 10.26 -24.84 6.33
C PRO A 298 10.71 -24.05 5.10
N LEU A 299 9.85 -23.17 4.57
CA LEU A 299 10.13 -22.33 3.40
C LEU A 299 10.87 -21.02 3.73
N ASP A 300 11.37 -20.85 4.95
CA ASP A 300 12.16 -19.67 5.28
C ASP A 300 13.33 -19.49 4.31
N ASN A 301 13.53 -18.25 3.86
CA ASN A 301 14.48 -17.84 2.84
C ASN A 301 14.24 -18.40 1.42
N LEU A 302 13.06 -18.97 1.12
CA LEU A 302 12.66 -19.41 -0.23
C LEU A 302 11.49 -18.59 -0.82
N GLY A 303 10.70 -17.92 0.02
CA GLY A 303 9.46 -17.25 -0.36
C GLY A 303 8.31 -18.24 -0.60
N SER A 304 7.07 -17.80 -0.40
CA SER A 304 5.87 -18.65 -0.57
C SER A 304 5.43 -18.77 -2.02
N SER A 305 5.93 -17.91 -2.93
CA SER A 305 5.61 -17.96 -4.35
C SER A 305 5.99 -19.28 -5.06
N ILE A 306 6.94 -20.06 -4.52
CA ILE A 306 7.29 -21.40 -5.02
C ILE A 306 6.15 -22.42 -4.85
N LEU A 307 5.14 -22.11 -4.03
CA LEU A 307 3.95 -22.94 -3.90
C LEU A 307 3.05 -22.82 -5.11
N PHE A 308 3.29 -21.91 -6.06
CA PHE A 308 2.62 -21.91 -7.36
C PHE A 308 3.43 -22.74 -8.37
N LEU A 309 2.87 -23.82 -8.89
CA LEU A 309 3.52 -24.64 -9.93
C LEU A 309 4.01 -23.81 -11.13
N SER A 310 3.21 -22.83 -11.58
CA SER A 310 3.58 -21.95 -12.70
C SER A 310 4.81 -21.09 -12.37
N ARG A 311 4.92 -20.57 -11.15
CA ARG A 311 6.07 -19.76 -10.72
C ARG A 311 7.31 -20.62 -10.52
N THR A 312 7.13 -21.80 -9.95
CA THR A 312 8.23 -22.77 -9.77
C THR A 312 8.78 -23.25 -11.11
N ARG A 313 7.93 -23.52 -12.11
CA ARG A 313 8.42 -23.86 -13.46
C ARG A 313 9.30 -22.76 -14.06
N VAL A 314 8.85 -21.51 -13.99
CA VAL A 314 9.63 -20.35 -14.45
C VAL A 314 10.97 -20.25 -13.71
N LEU A 315 10.97 -20.39 -12.38
CA LEU A 315 12.19 -20.37 -11.58
C LEU A 315 13.16 -21.49 -11.98
N LEU A 316 12.65 -22.71 -12.18
CA LEU A 316 13.46 -23.87 -12.59
C LEU A 316 14.01 -23.73 -14.01
N GLU A 317 13.29 -23.06 -14.91
CA GLU A 317 13.77 -22.69 -16.25
C GLU A 317 14.85 -21.61 -16.21
N GLU A 318 14.68 -20.56 -15.39
CA GLU A 318 15.65 -19.46 -15.22
C GLU A 318 17.02 -19.94 -14.69
N ILE A 319 17.03 -21.02 -13.92
CA ILE A 319 18.25 -21.64 -13.38
C ILE A 319 18.71 -22.88 -14.16
N LYS A 320 18.08 -23.17 -15.32
CA LYS A 320 18.42 -24.31 -16.15
C LYS A 320 19.89 -24.26 -16.58
N GLY A 321 20.63 -25.35 -16.35
CA GLY A 321 22.06 -25.43 -16.68
C GLY A 321 22.99 -24.76 -15.66
N LYS A 322 22.45 -24.13 -14.60
CA LYS A 322 23.20 -23.62 -13.45
C LYS A 322 23.23 -24.65 -12.31
N GLY A 323 23.45 -25.93 -12.65
CA GLY A 323 23.56 -27.05 -11.70
C GLY A 323 22.26 -27.75 -11.30
N ASN A 324 21.11 -27.40 -11.90
CA ASN A 324 19.90 -28.21 -11.80
C ASN A 324 19.87 -29.33 -12.86
N ASP A 325 19.18 -30.43 -12.56
CA ASP A 325 18.92 -31.51 -13.52
C ASP A 325 17.41 -31.80 -13.56
N GLN A 326 16.93 -32.31 -14.71
CA GLN A 326 15.53 -32.62 -14.98
C GLN A 326 14.91 -33.52 -13.91
N GLN A 327 15.68 -34.49 -13.39
CA GLN A 327 15.20 -35.38 -12.34
C GLN A 327 14.86 -34.63 -11.02
N ILE A 328 15.62 -33.59 -10.67
CA ILE A 328 15.37 -32.78 -9.47
C ILE A 328 14.13 -31.90 -9.69
N ASN A 329 14.01 -31.31 -10.88
CA ASN A 329 12.87 -30.47 -11.24
C ASN A 329 11.56 -31.28 -11.15
N GLU A 330 11.54 -32.51 -11.65
CA GLU A 330 10.38 -33.40 -11.54
C GLU A 330 10.05 -33.76 -10.09
N LYS A 331 11.06 -33.98 -9.23
CA LYS A 331 10.85 -34.23 -7.79
C LYS A 331 10.22 -33.03 -7.10
N ILE A 332 10.69 -31.82 -7.39
CA ILE A 332 10.12 -30.57 -6.85
C ILE A 332 8.64 -30.43 -7.23
N LEU A 333 8.32 -30.60 -8.53
CA LEU A 333 6.94 -30.47 -9.01
C LEU A 333 6.03 -31.55 -8.41
N LYS A 334 6.48 -32.80 -8.30
CA LYS A 334 5.74 -33.90 -7.65
C LYS A 334 5.50 -33.62 -6.16
N CYS A 335 6.48 -33.04 -5.48
CA CYS A 335 6.35 -32.66 -4.06
C CYS A 335 5.26 -31.58 -3.89
N ILE A 336 5.25 -30.54 -4.73
CA ILE A 336 4.21 -29.50 -4.73
C ILE A 336 2.82 -30.10 -5.01
N HIS A 337 2.69 -30.96 -6.02
CA HIS A 337 1.42 -31.67 -6.29
C HIS A 337 0.95 -32.51 -5.11
N SER A 338 1.87 -33.16 -4.39
CA SER A 338 1.53 -33.93 -3.18
C SER A 338 0.97 -33.01 -2.09
N ILE A 339 1.57 -31.84 -1.88
CA ILE A 339 1.05 -30.82 -0.94
C ILE A 339 -0.38 -30.44 -1.33
N TYR A 340 -0.66 -30.21 -2.61
CA TYR A 340 -2.01 -29.86 -3.07
C TYR A 340 -3.02 -30.97 -2.76
N SER A 341 -2.66 -32.22 -3.04
CA SER A 341 -3.51 -33.39 -2.77
C SER A 341 -3.80 -33.56 -1.27
N ILE A 342 -2.80 -33.40 -0.42
CA ILE A 342 -2.95 -33.47 1.06
C ILE A 342 -3.89 -32.36 1.56
N MET A 343 -3.81 -31.18 0.94
CA MET A 343 -4.66 -30.04 1.27
C MET A 343 -6.06 -30.12 0.62
N GLY A 344 -6.34 -31.18 -0.17
CA GLY A 344 -7.63 -31.37 -0.84
C GLY A 344 -7.89 -30.35 -1.95
N MET A 345 -6.86 -29.93 -2.69
CA MET A 345 -6.97 -28.89 -3.72
C MET A 345 -6.45 -29.36 -5.08
N ASP A 346 -7.20 -29.04 -6.14
CA ASP A 346 -6.82 -29.44 -7.50
C ASP A 346 -5.76 -28.52 -8.14
N SER A 347 -5.73 -27.24 -7.74
CA SER A 347 -4.98 -26.20 -8.47
C SER A 347 -4.04 -25.35 -7.62
N GLY A 348 -3.83 -25.73 -6.34
CA GLY A 348 -2.89 -25.08 -5.44
C GLY A 348 -3.41 -23.78 -4.81
N PRO A 349 -2.49 -22.85 -4.43
CA PRO A 349 -2.87 -21.60 -3.80
C PRO A 349 -3.76 -20.73 -4.69
N LEU A 350 -4.64 -19.96 -4.06
CA LEU A 350 -5.47 -18.99 -4.75
C LEU A 350 -4.60 -17.90 -5.38
N GLN A 351 -4.92 -17.55 -6.61
CA GLN A 351 -4.06 -16.72 -7.45
C GLN A 351 -4.30 -15.21 -7.31
N TYR A 352 -4.93 -14.76 -6.22
CA TYR A 352 -5.36 -13.38 -6.02
C TYR A 352 -4.83 -12.82 -4.69
N ALA A 353 -4.55 -11.51 -4.72
CA ALA A 353 -4.11 -10.73 -3.56
C ALA A 353 -4.90 -9.42 -3.48
N ALA A 354 -4.98 -8.84 -2.27
CA ALA A 354 -5.65 -7.56 -2.04
C ALA A 354 -4.66 -6.40 -1.87
N VAL A 355 -4.96 -5.29 -2.54
CA VAL A 355 -4.27 -4.00 -2.38
C VAL A 355 -5.29 -3.00 -1.85
N LEU A 356 -5.01 -2.39 -0.70
CA LEU A 356 -5.85 -1.40 -0.04
C LEU A 356 -5.24 -0.02 -0.19
N ILE A 357 -6.04 0.94 -0.66
CA ILE A 357 -5.73 2.37 -0.59
C ILE A 357 -6.85 3.04 0.20
N GLY A 358 -6.50 3.66 1.31
CA GLY A 358 -7.41 4.44 2.15
C GLY A 358 -6.96 5.89 2.23
N ASP A 359 -7.92 6.80 2.35
CA ASP A 359 -7.66 8.25 2.45
C ASP A 359 -8.77 8.92 3.27
N GLY A 360 -8.40 9.92 4.06
CA GLY A 360 -9.29 10.71 4.89
C GLY A 360 -10.27 11.57 4.06
N ASP A 361 -11.54 11.51 4.43
CA ASP A 361 -12.57 12.26 3.72
C ASP A 361 -12.57 13.73 4.13
N ASN A 362 -12.58 14.61 3.12
CA ASN A 362 -12.73 16.06 3.28
C ASN A 362 -11.62 16.73 4.10
N MET A 363 -10.42 16.16 4.11
CA MET A 363 -9.30 16.60 4.94
C MET A 363 -8.91 18.07 4.75
N GLY A 364 -8.93 18.58 3.52
CA GLY A 364 -8.71 20.02 3.26
C GLY A 364 -9.81 20.93 3.85
N GLY A 365 -11.06 20.46 3.85
CA GLY A 365 -12.19 21.12 4.49
C GLY A 365 -12.09 21.08 6.01
N THR A 366 -11.73 19.92 6.56
CA THR A 366 -11.48 19.71 7.99
C THR A 366 -10.36 20.60 8.50
N ILE A 367 -9.20 20.62 7.84
CA ILE A 367 -8.10 21.53 8.17
C ILE A 367 -8.57 22.98 8.06
N SER A 368 -9.47 23.27 7.12
CA SER A 368 -10.06 24.60 6.94
C SER A 368 -10.93 25.08 8.09
N SER A 369 -11.65 24.19 8.76
CA SER A 369 -12.51 24.49 9.91
C SER A 369 -11.74 24.66 11.23
N LEU A 370 -10.48 24.23 11.30
CA LEU A 370 -9.62 24.40 12.47
C LEU A 370 -9.31 25.89 12.68
N LYS A 371 -9.91 26.46 13.73
CA LYS A 371 -9.92 27.91 14.00
C LYS A 371 -8.62 28.45 14.61
N ASP A 372 -7.79 27.57 15.17
CA ASP A 372 -6.57 27.97 15.86
C ASP A 372 -5.44 26.95 15.71
N LYS A 373 -4.22 27.40 16.01
CA LYS A 373 -2.99 26.61 15.91
C LYS A 373 -3.01 25.39 16.84
N LYS A 374 -3.59 25.50 18.05
CA LYS A 374 -3.61 24.41 19.03
C LYS A 374 -4.46 23.26 18.52
N ARG A 375 -5.67 23.54 18.01
CA ARG A 375 -6.54 22.52 17.39
C ARG A 375 -5.89 21.88 16.16
N HIS A 376 -5.15 22.64 15.35
CA HIS A 376 -4.37 22.05 14.25
C HIS A 376 -3.29 21.10 14.78
N LYS A 377 -2.53 21.52 15.80
CA LYS A 377 -1.54 20.65 16.45
C LYS A 377 -2.16 19.39 17.06
N ASP A 378 -3.35 19.49 17.65
CA ASP A 378 -4.09 18.34 18.20
C ASP A 378 -4.55 17.39 17.08
N PHE A 379 -5.04 17.94 15.97
CA PHE A 379 -5.41 17.19 14.77
C PHE A 379 -4.21 16.47 14.14
N SER A 380 -3.08 17.16 13.97
CA SER A 380 -1.82 16.56 13.50
C SER A 380 -1.38 15.38 14.38
N ARG A 381 -1.47 15.53 15.71
CA ARG A 381 -1.18 14.44 16.66
C ARG A 381 -2.12 13.25 16.50
N ALA A 382 -3.40 13.49 16.22
CA ALA A 382 -4.37 12.43 15.98
C ALA A 382 -4.06 11.65 14.69
N LEU A 383 -3.63 12.35 13.64
CA LEU A 383 -3.19 11.73 12.38
C LEU A 383 -1.88 10.94 12.54
N ASP A 384 -0.88 11.51 13.23
CA ASP A 384 0.37 10.81 13.54
C ASP A 384 0.11 9.52 14.35
N LYS A 385 -0.86 9.57 15.28
CA LYS A 385 -1.30 8.40 16.04
C LYS A 385 -2.01 7.37 15.16
N PHE A 386 -2.93 7.81 14.29
CA PHE A 386 -3.58 6.92 13.34
C PHE A 386 -2.56 6.21 12.45
N ALA A 387 -1.55 6.92 11.92
CA ALA A 387 -0.54 6.31 11.08
C ALA A 387 0.25 5.19 11.77
N ARG A 388 0.51 5.33 13.08
CA ARG A 388 1.11 4.26 13.90
C ARG A 388 0.15 3.08 14.08
N THR A 389 -1.10 3.35 14.47
CA THR A 389 -2.10 2.29 14.65
C THR A 389 -2.46 1.58 13.34
N ALA A 390 -2.42 2.27 12.20
CA ALA A 390 -2.64 1.67 10.89
C ALA A 390 -1.60 0.57 10.59
N LYS A 391 -0.33 0.79 10.98
CA LYS A 391 0.71 -0.24 10.88
C LYS A 391 0.37 -1.47 11.71
N GLU A 392 0.01 -1.28 12.99
CA GLU A 392 -0.38 -2.35 13.90
C GLU A 392 -1.59 -3.13 13.36
N VAL A 393 -2.62 -2.44 12.89
CA VAL A 393 -3.83 -3.05 12.30
C VAL A 393 -3.46 -3.90 11.09
N VAL A 394 -2.67 -3.36 10.16
CA VAL A 394 -2.28 -4.10 8.95
C VAL A 394 -1.42 -5.32 9.29
N GLU A 395 -0.48 -5.19 10.23
CA GLU A 395 0.40 -6.30 10.65
C GLU A 395 -0.38 -7.43 11.34
N ILE A 396 -1.35 -7.09 12.21
CA ILE A 396 -2.26 -8.06 12.86
C ILE A 396 -3.06 -8.84 11.81
N HIS A 397 -3.50 -8.18 10.74
CA HIS A 397 -4.21 -8.80 9.61
C HIS A 397 -3.28 -9.42 8.57
N MET A 398 -2.06 -9.75 8.98
CA MET A 398 -1.07 -10.40 8.13
C MET A 398 -0.67 -9.60 6.89
N GLY A 399 -0.94 -8.30 6.83
CA GLY A 399 -0.55 -7.45 5.72
C GLY A 399 0.83 -6.80 5.87
N ASN A 400 1.27 -6.12 4.81
CA ASN A 400 2.39 -5.18 4.83
C ASN A 400 1.88 -3.77 4.56
N LEU A 401 2.14 -2.85 5.49
CA LEU A 401 1.91 -1.43 5.28
C LEU A 401 3.08 -0.85 4.46
N ILE A 402 2.77 -0.29 3.30
CA ILE A 402 3.76 0.40 2.44
C ILE A 402 3.89 1.85 2.85
N TYR A 403 2.76 2.52 3.07
CA TYR A 403 2.72 3.92 3.44
C TYR A 403 1.55 4.18 4.37
N SER A 404 1.79 4.95 5.42
CA SER A 404 0.75 5.70 6.10
C SER A 404 1.29 7.07 6.47
N GLY A 405 0.73 8.11 5.88
CA GLY A 405 1.18 9.49 6.07
C GLY A 405 0.04 10.39 6.49
N GLY A 406 -0.24 10.39 7.79
CA GLY A 406 -1.29 11.21 8.37
C GLY A 406 -2.67 10.61 8.13
N ASP A 407 -3.24 10.83 6.95
CA ASP A 407 -4.61 10.47 6.55
C ASP A 407 -4.68 9.47 5.40
N ASP A 408 -3.56 9.14 4.77
CA ASP A 408 -3.51 8.16 3.68
C ASP A 408 -2.91 6.83 4.15
N VAL A 409 -3.36 5.73 3.55
CA VAL A 409 -2.88 4.37 3.79
C VAL A 409 -2.73 3.62 2.47
N LEU A 410 -1.60 2.97 2.25
CA LEU A 410 -1.39 1.95 1.21
C LEU A 410 -0.90 0.66 1.87
N ALA A 411 -1.68 -0.41 1.74
CA ALA A 411 -1.38 -1.70 2.35
C ALA A 411 -1.65 -2.86 1.38
N PHE A 412 -0.88 -3.92 1.55
CA PHE A 412 -1.01 -5.18 0.83
C PHE A 412 -1.39 -6.26 1.84
N VAL A 413 -2.54 -6.91 1.65
CA VAL A 413 -3.13 -7.78 2.67
C VAL A 413 -3.50 -9.14 2.05
N PRO A 414 -3.23 -10.27 2.73
CA PRO A 414 -3.76 -11.57 2.32
C PRO A 414 -5.28 -11.50 2.22
N LEU A 415 -5.83 -12.14 1.18
CA LEU A 415 -7.22 -11.92 0.81
C LEU A 415 -8.19 -12.32 1.93
N ASP A 416 -7.89 -13.38 2.69
CA ASP A 416 -8.72 -13.88 3.79
C ASP A 416 -8.85 -12.92 4.99
N GLN A 417 -7.99 -11.89 5.07
CA GLN A 417 -7.99 -10.88 6.14
C GLN A 417 -8.37 -9.48 5.65
N ALA A 418 -8.54 -9.27 4.35
CA ALA A 418 -8.57 -7.92 3.78
C ALA A 418 -9.85 -7.14 4.12
N LEU A 419 -11.00 -7.80 4.28
CA LEU A 419 -12.26 -7.16 4.66
C LEU A 419 -12.19 -6.62 6.10
N GLU A 420 -11.76 -7.46 7.04
CA GLU A 420 -11.60 -7.13 8.45
C GLU A 420 -10.53 -6.05 8.64
N CYS A 421 -9.41 -6.14 7.89
CA CYS A 421 -8.36 -5.12 7.91
C CYS A 421 -8.90 -3.75 7.46
N ALA A 422 -9.66 -3.71 6.36
CA ALA A 422 -10.26 -2.47 5.86
C ALA A 422 -11.23 -1.85 6.88
N GLN A 423 -12.08 -2.68 7.51
CA GLN A 423 -12.99 -2.22 8.55
C GLN A 423 -12.25 -1.70 9.79
N ALA A 424 -11.20 -2.42 10.24
CA ALA A 424 -10.40 -2.02 11.39
C ALA A 424 -9.65 -0.70 11.16
N LEU A 425 -9.14 -0.47 9.95
CA LEU A 425 -8.53 0.81 9.55
C LEU A 425 -9.54 1.95 9.63
N GLN A 426 -10.74 1.78 9.06
CA GLN A 426 -11.80 2.79 9.11
C GLN A 426 -12.22 3.11 10.55
N GLN A 427 -12.41 2.09 11.39
CA GLN A 427 -12.80 2.27 12.79
C GLN A 427 -11.68 2.95 13.59
N SER A 428 -10.42 2.60 13.34
CA SER A 428 -9.26 3.22 13.98
C SER A 428 -9.18 4.72 13.66
N PHE A 429 -9.35 5.09 12.38
CA PHE A 429 -9.41 6.49 11.95
C PHE A 429 -10.56 7.22 12.66
N GLY A 430 -11.77 6.66 12.58
CA GLY A 430 -12.97 7.21 13.21
C GLY A 430 -12.75 7.51 14.70
N LYS A 431 -12.29 6.52 15.48
CA LYS A 431 -11.97 6.65 16.92
C LYS A 431 -10.94 7.74 17.21
N GLY A 432 -9.95 7.91 16.33
CA GLY A 432 -8.97 9.00 16.42
C GLY A 432 -9.63 10.37 16.29
N MET A 433 -10.54 10.51 15.33
CA MET A 433 -11.22 11.77 15.01
C MET A 433 -12.29 12.15 16.03
N GLU A 434 -12.94 11.19 16.72
CA GLU A 434 -13.94 11.50 17.77
C GLU A 434 -13.35 12.29 18.93
N ARG A 435 -12.05 12.16 19.18
CA ARG A 435 -11.35 12.90 20.24
C ARG A 435 -11.14 14.38 19.92
N ILE A 436 -11.19 14.74 18.64
CA ILE A 436 -10.94 16.10 18.15
C ILE A 436 -12.25 16.80 17.74
N PHE A 437 -13.22 16.02 17.24
CA PHE A 437 -14.50 16.50 16.74
C PHE A 437 -15.66 15.87 17.52
N HIS A 438 -16.29 16.69 18.37
CA HIS A 438 -17.46 16.32 19.18
C HIS A 438 -18.73 16.21 18.34
N ASP A 439 -18.91 17.09 17.36
CA ASP A 439 -20.01 17.00 16.40
C ASP A 439 -19.70 15.95 15.32
N LYS A 440 -20.68 15.12 15.00
CA LYS A 440 -20.57 14.10 13.95
C LYS A 440 -20.51 14.72 12.55
N THR A 441 -21.13 15.88 12.32
CA THR A 441 -21.15 16.52 10.99
C THR A 441 -19.79 17.09 10.59
N ASP A 442 -18.99 17.50 11.58
CA ASP A 442 -17.67 18.10 11.38
C ASP A 442 -16.54 17.05 11.38
N ARG A 443 -16.88 15.79 11.67
CA ARG A 443 -15.89 14.72 11.84
C ARG A 443 -15.48 14.17 10.47
N PRO A 444 -14.19 14.21 10.12
CA PRO A 444 -13.72 13.54 8.91
C PRO A 444 -13.92 12.03 9.05
N THR A 445 -14.28 11.40 7.93
CA THR A 445 -14.45 9.96 7.80
C THR A 445 -13.32 9.35 6.97
N PHE A 446 -13.40 8.06 6.67
CA PHE A 446 -12.35 7.35 5.95
C PHE A 446 -12.96 6.49 4.84
N SER A 447 -12.47 6.67 3.62
CA SER A 447 -12.89 5.87 2.47
C SER A 447 -11.76 4.95 2.03
N ILE A 448 -12.09 3.70 1.65
CA ILE A 448 -11.11 2.71 1.22
C ILE A 448 -11.51 2.14 -0.15
N GLY A 449 -10.53 2.10 -1.05
CA GLY A 449 -10.54 1.29 -2.25
C GLY A 449 -9.75 -0.01 -2.04
N MET A 450 -10.35 -1.14 -2.39
CA MET A 450 -9.71 -2.44 -2.41
C MET A 450 -9.66 -2.97 -3.84
N ALA A 451 -8.47 -3.29 -4.32
CA ALA A 451 -8.29 -4.05 -5.56
C ALA A 451 -7.94 -5.50 -5.25
N ILE A 452 -8.73 -6.42 -5.81
CA ILE A 452 -8.43 -7.85 -5.82
C ILE A 452 -7.85 -8.17 -7.19
N VAL A 453 -6.56 -8.46 -7.21
CA VAL A 453 -5.79 -8.59 -8.45
C VAL A 453 -5.06 -9.91 -8.51
N HIS A 454 -4.89 -10.40 -9.73
CA HIS A 454 -4.14 -11.62 -9.96
C HIS A 454 -2.64 -11.44 -9.60
N HIS A 455 -2.03 -12.43 -8.95
CA HIS A 455 -0.71 -12.31 -8.33
C HIS A 455 0.48 -12.03 -9.30
N ILE A 456 0.33 -12.32 -10.59
CA ILE A 456 1.34 -12.00 -11.64
C ILE A 456 1.11 -10.64 -12.32
N ARG A 457 0.01 -9.95 -11.99
CA ARG A 457 -0.30 -8.65 -12.61
C ARG A 457 0.80 -7.64 -12.27
N PRO A 458 1.26 -6.82 -13.25
CA PRO A 458 2.24 -5.77 -12.98
C PRO A 458 1.81 -4.85 -11.83
N MET A 459 2.73 -4.55 -10.92
CA MET A 459 2.45 -3.79 -9.69
C MET A 459 1.82 -2.42 -9.97
N GLY A 460 2.31 -1.69 -10.97
CA GLY A 460 1.74 -0.39 -11.37
C GLY A 460 0.26 -0.47 -11.73
N LEU A 461 -0.15 -1.46 -12.53
CA LEU A 461 -1.56 -1.68 -12.91
C LEU A 461 -2.42 -2.12 -11.72
N SER A 462 -1.83 -2.85 -10.76
CA SER A 462 -2.49 -3.23 -9.52
C SER A 462 -2.77 -2.01 -8.64
N LEU A 463 -1.81 -1.10 -8.49
CA LEU A 463 -1.97 0.16 -7.78
C LEU A 463 -2.99 1.08 -8.47
N GLU A 464 -2.98 1.14 -9.79
CA GLU A 464 -3.93 1.93 -10.57
C GLU A 464 -5.38 1.44 -10.36
N THR A 465 -5.57 0.12 -10.29
CA THR A 465 -6.86 -0.50 -9.95
C THR A 465 -7.29 -0.13 -8.53
N ALA A 466 -6.37 -0.16 -7.56
CA ALA A 466 -6.67 0.24 -6.18
C ALA A 466 -7.04 1.72 -6.06
N ARG A 467 -6.35 2.61 -6.81
CA ARG A 467 -6.70 4.04 -6.91
C ARG A 467 -8.05 4.25 -7.60
N LYS A 468 -8.40 3.42 -8.59
CA LYS A 468 -9.73 3.45 -9.19
C LYS A 468 -10.80 3.05 -8.18
N ALA A 469 -10.55 2.04 -7.36
CA ALA A 469 -11.45 1.64 -6.27
C ALA A 469 -11.59 2.77 -5.23
N GLU A 470 -10.50 3.44 -4.84
CA GLU A 470 -10.56 4.55 -3.87
C GLU A 470 -11.38 5.73 -4.40
N ARG A 471 -11.19 6.10 -5.67
CA ARG A 471 -12.01 7.11 -6.33
C ARG A 471 -13.48 6.72 -6.39
N LEU A 472 -13.78 5.43 -6.61
CA LEU A 472 -15.14 4.92 -6.61
C LEU A 472 -15.77 5.03 -5.21
N ALA A 473 -15.04 4.68 -4.15
CA ALA A 473 -15.50 4.86 -2.77
C ALA A 473 -15.80 6.33 -2.46
N LYS A 474 -14.92 7.26 -2.86
CA LYS A 474 -15.11 8.70 -2.66
C LYS A 474 -16.16 9.33 -3.56
N ALA A 475 -16.62 8.64 -4.60
CA ALA A 475 -17.70 9.12 -5.46
C ALA A 475 -19.08 8.98 -4.81
N ASN A 476 -19.23 8.15 -3.76
CA ASN A 476 -20.48 8.08 -3.02
C ASN A 476 -20.78 9.41 -2.33
N PRO A 477 -22.02 9.93 -2.40
CA PRO A 477 -22.43 11.12 -1.68
C PRO A 477 -22.15 10.98 -0.17
N GLY A 478 -21.38 11.90 0.41
CA GLY A 478 -20.97 11.82 1.81
C GLY A 478 -19.76 10.90 2.09
N LYS A 479 -19.18 10.26 1.06
CA LYS A 479 -17.95 9.45 1.13
C LYS A 479 -18.09 8.33 2.17
N ASN A 480 -17.16 8.16 3.12
CA ASN A 480 -17.22 7.15 4.18
C ASN A 480 -17.65 5.77 3.63
N SER A 481 -16.92 5.28 2.64
CA SER A 481 -17.32 4.12 1.86
C SER A 481 -16.19 3.13 1.63
N LEU A 482 -16.57 1.89 1.34
CA LEU A 482 -15.69 0.86 0.81
C LEU A 482 -16.09 0.57 -0.63
N ALA A 483 -15.10 0.56 -1.52
CA ALA A 483 -15.26 0.04 -2.87
C ALA A 483 -14.28 -1.10 -3.11
N ILE A 484 -14.76 -2.19 -3.73
CA ILE A 484 -13.95 -3.36 -4.07
C ILE A 484 -14.03 -3.56 -5.59
N ILE A 485 -12.87 -3.64 -6.24
CA ILE A 485 -12.74 -3.98 -7.66
C ILE A 485 -12.01 -5.31 -7.79
N LEU A 486 -12.69 -6.29 -8.36
CA LEU A 486 -12.11 -7.57 -8.74
C LEU A 486 -11.70 -7.55 -10.22
N GLU A 487 -10.40 -7.56 -10.46
CA GLU A 487 -9.79 -7.69 -11.79
C GLU A 487 -9.62 -9.16 -12.15
N LYS A 488 -10.61 -9.70 -12.86
CA LYS A 488 -10.52 -11.06 -13.43
C LYS A 488 -9.44 -11.11 -14.51
N ARG A 489 -8.87 -12.30 -14.75
CA ARG A 489 -7.97 -12.54 -15.91
C ARG A 489 -8.64 -12.28 -17.27
N GLY A 490 -9.97 -12.29 -17.34
CA GLY A 490 -10.74 -12.02 -18.56
C GLY A 490 -12.13 -11.44 -18.28
N GLY A 491 -12.62 -10.65 -19.23
CA GLY A 491 -13.90 -9.93 -19.15
C GLY A 491 -13.82 -8.65 -18.31
N ALA A 492 -14.96 -7.96 -18.19
CA ALA A 492 -15.04 -6.71 -17.43
C ALA A 492 -14.78 -6.94 -15.92
N PRO A 493 -14.10 -5.99 -15.24
CA PRO A 493 -13.93 -6.03 -13.79
C PRO A 493 -15.28 -6.03 -13.08
N ILE A 494 -15.36 -6.74 -11.95
CA ILE A 494 -16.54 -6.75 -11.09
C ILE A 494 -16.30 -5.74 -9.98
N GLN A 495 -17.31 -4.92 -9.68
CA GLN A 495 -17.17 -3.80 -8.76
C GLN A 495 -18.36 -3.78 -7.81
N ILE A 496 -18.09 -3.50 -6.54
CA ILE A 496 -19.10 -3.19 -5.52
C ILE A 496 -18.64 -1.94 -4.76
N ASN A 497 -19.58 -1.09 -4.37
CA ASN A 497 -19.28 0.18 -3.73
C ASN A 497 -20.44 0.62 -2.84
N GLN A 498 -20.23 0.70 -1.53
CA GLN A 498 -21.24 1.14 -0.57
C GLN A 498 -20.63 1.84 0.64
N HIS A 499 -21.46 2.61 1.34
CA HIS A 499 -21.13 3.15 2.65
C HIS A 499 -20.86 2.03 3.65
N TRP A 500 -19.95 2.26 4.61
CA TRP A 500 -19.64 1.26 5.65
C TRP A 500 -20.88 0.83 6.46
N GLY A 501 -21.83 1.75 6.68
CA GLY A 501 -23.00 1.54 7.54
C GLY A 501 -22.67 1.58 9.04
N SER A 502 -23.70 1.41 9.87
CA SER A 502 -23.57 1.25 11.33
C SER A 502 -23.80 -0.19 11.75
N GLY A 503 -23.16 -0.63 12.84
CA GLY A 503 -23.35 -1.98 13.38
C GLY A 503 -22.84 -3.06 12.43
N PHE A 504 -23.73 -3.99 12.02
CA PHE A 504 -23.43 -5.10 11.10
C PHE A 504 -22.85 -4.61 9.76
N GLY A 505 -23.37 -3.51 9.20
CA GLY A 505 -22.76 -2.76 8.10
C GLY A 505 -22.50 -3.53 6.81
N PHE A 506 -21.87 -2.85 5.84
CA PHE A 506 -21.53 -3.43 4.54
C PHE A 506 -20.54 -4.59 4.66
N VAL A 507 -19.48 -4.42 5.46
CA VAL A 507 -18.47 -5.47 5.66
C VAL A 507 -19.04 -6.71 6.35
N GLY A 508 -19.92 -6.56 7.34
CA GLY A 508 -20.57 -7.71 7.99
C GLY A 508 -21.39 -8.51 7.00
N ARG A 509 -22.12 -7.85 6.08
CA ARG A 509 -22.85 -8.54 5.01
C ARG A 509 -21.92 -9.33 4.08
N LEU A 510 -20.78 -8.75 3.68
CA LEU A 510 -19.80 -9.47 2.87
C LEU A 510 -19.20 -10.67 3.61
N LEU A 511 -18.97 -10.55 4.93
CA LEU A 511 -18.52 -11.65 5.77
C LEU A 511 -19.57 -12.75 5.89
N ASP A 512 -20.86 -12.39 5.98
CA ASP A 512 -21.96 -13.36 5.96
C ASP A 512 -22.03 -14.12 4.64
N TRP A 513 -21.92 -13.43 3.50
CA TRP A 513 -21.82 -14.11 2.21
C TRP A 513 -20.60 -15.01 2.11
N THR A 514 -19.48 -14.57 2.66
CA THR A 514 -18.25 -15.37 2.74
C THR A 514 -18.49 -16.65 3.54
N GLU A 515 -19.15 -16.55 4.69
CA GLU A 515 -19.52 -17.70 5.52
C GLU A 515 -20.51 -18.63 4.80
N CYS A 516 -21.52 -18.07 4.11
CA CYS A 516 -22.45 -18.85 3.30
C CYS A 516 -21.72 -19.63 2.19
N HIS A 517 -20.67 -19.08 1.59
CA HIS A 517 -19.84 -19.81 0.63
C HIS A 517 -18.98 -20.90 1.29
N ILE A 518 -18.41 -20.64 2.47
CA ILE A 518 -17.62 -21.64 3.22
C ILE A 518 -18.49 -22.86 3.56
N LYS A 519 -19.74 -22.62 3.97
CA LYS A 519 -20.73 -23.65 4.35
C LYS A 519 -21.51 -24.26 3.17
N ASP A 520 -21.11 -23.97 1.93
CA ASP A 520 -21.79 -24.42 0.70
C ASP A 520 -23.30 -24.06 0.64
N LEU A 521 -23.69 -22.93 1.26
CA LEU A 521 -25.07 -22.42 1.30
C LEU A 521 -25.45 -21.66 0.02
N MET A 522 -24.50 -21.36 -0.87
CA MET A 522 -24.76 -20.66 -2.14
C MET A 522 -24.36 -21.50 -3.36
N PRO A 523 -25.25 -21.74 -4.35
CA PRO A 523 -24.88 -22.48 -5.55
C PRO A 523 -23.82 -21.75 -6.38
N ASP A 524 -22.90 -22.50 -6.95
CA ASP A 524 -21.79 -21.98 -7.76
C ASP A 524 -22.20 -21.06 -8.90
N ARG A 525 -23.37 -21.31 -9.51
CA ARG A 525 -23.90 -20.55 -10.64
C ARG A 525 -24.92 -19.49 -10.25
N PHE A 526 -25.31 -19.42 -8.98
CA PHE A 526 -26.42 -18.58 -8.53
C PHE A 526 -26.22 -17.11 -8.87
N ALA A 527 -25.05 -16.56 -8.57
CA ALA A 527 -24.74 -15.17 -8.90
C ALA A 527 -24.82 -14.88 -10.42
N TYR A 528 -24.46 -15.84 -11.28
CA TYR A 528 -24.60 -15.68 -12.72
C TYR A 528 -26.05 -15.75 -13.18
N GLN A 529 -26.88 -16.59 -12.55
CA GLN A 529 -28.33 -16.62 -12.78
C GLN A 529 -28.97 -15.28 -12.39
N LEU A 530 -28.55 -14.68 -11.27
CA LEU A 530 -29.02 -13.35 -10.89
C LEU A 530 -28.66 -12.26 -11.91
N LYS A 531 -27.46 -12.34 -12.52
CA LYS A 531 -27.10 -11.42 -13.61
C LYS A 531 -27.96 -11.60 -14.86
N VAL A 532 -28.36 -12.84 -15.17
CA VAL A 532 -29.31 -13.11 -16.27
C VAL A 532 -30.68 -12.54 -15.92
N LEU A 533 -31.15 -12.80 -14.70
CA LEU A 533 -32.41 -12.28 -14.19
C LEU A 533 -32.49 -10.75 -14.25
N ALA A 534 -31.43 -10.05 -13.85
CA ALA A 534 -31.36 -8.59 -13.91
C ALA A 534 -31.50 -8.04 -15.34
N ARG A 535 -31.02 -8.79 -16.34
CA ARG A 535 -31.13 -8.41 -17.76
C ARG A 535 -32.51 -8.71 -18.33
N GLU A 536 -33.15 -9.78 -17.88
CA GLU A 536 -34.44 -10.24 -18.41
C GLU A 536 -35.63 -9.55 -17.75
N LEU A 537 -35.61 -9.38 -16.43
CA LEU A 537 -36.71 -8.82 -15.65
C LEU A 537 -36.42 -7.39 -15.14
N GLY A 538 -35.20 -6.89 -15.30
CA GLY A 538 -34.76 -5.63 -14.70
C GLY A 538 -34.10 -5.84 -13.33
N ASP A 539 -33.39 -4.80 -12.86
CA ASP A 539 -32.43 -4.93 -11.76
C ASP A 539 -33.00 -4.72 -10.35
N ARG A 540 -34.15 -4.03 -10.24
CA ARG A 540 -34.68 -3.56 -8.96
C ARG A 540 -35.18 -4.71 -8.07
N LEU A 541 -34.75 -4.74 -6.82
CA LEU A 541 -35.24 -5.64 -5.77
C LEU A 541 -36.09 -4.88 -4.74
N GLU A 542 -37.28 -5.41 -4.45
CA GLU A 542 -38.21 -4.85 -3.46
C GLU A 542 -38.60 -5.89 -2.42
N TRP A 543 -38.54 -5.46 -1.16
CA TRP A 543 -38.71 -6.32 0.00
C TRP A 543 -39.45 -5.57 1.11
N LYS A 544 -40.40 -6.27 1.77
CA LYS A 544 -41.03 -5.87 3.01
C LYS A 544 -40.50 -6.72 4.16
N GLY A 545 -39.48 -6.22 4.85
CA GLY A 545 -38.66 -7.08 5.71
C GLY A 545 -37.93 -8.11 4.83
N ILE A 546 -38.26 -9.39 4.98
CA ILE A 546 -37.75 -10.48 4.14
C ILE A 546 -38.76 -10.98 3.09
N GLU A 547 -39.97 -10.42 3.06
CA GLU A 547 -41.00 -10.81 2.09
C GLU A 547 -40.79 -10.10 0.74
N PRO A 548 -40.90 -10.80 -0.39
CA PRO A 548 -40.72 -10.22 -1.73
C PRO A 548 -41.90 -9.31 -2.10
N GLU A 549 -41.65 -8.15 -2.71
CA GLU A 549 -42.72 -7.24 -3.19
C GLU A 549 -42.79 -7.11 -4.71
N ASN A 550 -41.79 -7.60 -5.45
CA ASN A 550 -41.77 -7.52 -6.91
C ASN A 550 -41.35 -8.86 -7.56
N SER A 551 -41.56 -8.97 -8.88
CA SER A 551 -41.30 -10.20 -9.63
C SER A 551 -39.85 -10.67 -9.53
N GLN A 552 -38.90 -9.73 -9.46
CA GLN A 552 -37.47 -9.98 -9.29
C GLN A 552 -37.19 -10.66 -7.93
N ALA A 553 -37.76 -10.16 -6.84
CA ALA A 553 -37.60 -10.74 -5.51
C ALA A 553 -38.29 -12.11 -5.39
N TYR A 554 -39.47 -12.29 -6.00
CA TYR A 554 -40.12 -13.59 -6.09
C TYR A 554 -39.27 -14.60 -6.87
N GLU A 555 -38.68 -14.18 -7.98
CA GLU A 555 -37.86 -15.04 -8.82
C GLU A 555 -36.52 -15.39 -8.17
N PHE A 556 -35.90 -14.43 -7.45
CA PHE A 556 -34.77 -14.69 -6.57
C PHE A 556 -35.10 -15.81 -5.57
N LEU A 557 -36.24 -15.70 -4.86
CA LEU A 557 -36.68 -16.70 -3.90
C LEU A 557 -36.92 -18.06 -4.55
N ARG A 558 -37.53 -18.08 -5.74
CA ARG A 558 -37.80 -19.32 -6.47
C ARG A 558 -36.51 -20.04 -6.87
N ILE A 559 -35.47 -19.30 -7.28
CA ILE A 559 -34.16 -19.87 -7.61
C ILE A 559 -33.49 -20.38 -6.33
N LEU A 560 -33.56 -19.61 -5.23
CA LEU A 560 -33.01 -20.01 -3.94
C LEU A 560 -33.72 -21.24 -3.35
N SER A 561 -35.06 -21.33 -3.44
CA SER A 561 -35.86 -22.41 -2.87
C SER A 561 -35.73 -23.74 -3.60
N ARG A 562 -35.24 -23.73 -4.84
CA ARG A 562 -34.88 -24.94 -5.58
C ARG A 562 -33.60 -25.62 -5.06
N LYS A 563 -32.94 -25.01 -4.08
CA LYS A 563 -31.65 -25.47 -3.56
C LYS A 563 -31.81 -26.64 -2.58
N GLN A 564 -30.81 -27.52 -2.64
CA GLN A 564 -30.44 -28.44 -1.58
C GLN A 564 -29.02 -28.10 -1.06
N SER A 565 -28.82 -27.90 0.25
CA SER A 565 -27.56 -27.85 1.01
C SER A 565 -26.74 -29.14 0.89
N LYS A 566 -25.42 -29.04 1.20
CA LYS A 566 -24.42 -30.13 1.18
C LYS A 566 -24.34 -30.87 -0.16
N GLY A 567 -23.82 -30.23 -1.21
CA GLY A 567 -23.65 -30.88 -2.51
C GLY A 567 -24.97 -31.32 -3.17
N GLY A 568 -26.10 -30.73 -2.77
CA GLY A 568 -27.41 -31.05 -3.32
C GLY A 568 -28.13 -32.22 -2.64
N SER A 569 -28.04 -32.37 -1.31
CA SER A 569 -28.62 -33.54 -0.60
C SER A 569 -29.78 -33.23 0.36
N LYS A 570 -29.92 -32.00 0.88
CA LYS A 570 -31.05 -31.61 1.77
C LYS A 570 -31.53 -30.19 1.49
N PRO A 571 -32.82 -29.82 1.59
CA PRO A 571 -33.21 -28.41 1.44
C PRO A 571 -32.50 -27.50 2.46
N LEU A 572 -32.38 -26.20 2.15
CA LEU A 572 -31.97 -25.19 3.15
C LEU A 572 -32.94 -25.24 4.33
N ASN A 573 -32.43 -25.17 5.55
CA ASN A 573 -33.29 -25.01 6.73
C ASN A 573 -33.76 -23.56 6.87
N ASP A 574 -34.73 -23.31 7.76
CA ASP A 574 -35.34 -21.99 7.92
C ASP A 574 -34.32 -20.95 8.40
N GLU A 575 -33.40 -21.30 9.29
CA GLU A 575 -32.33 -20.38 9.76
C GLU A 575 -31.36 -19.98 8.64
N GLU A 576 -30.94 -20.93 7.81
CA GLU A 576 -30.06 -20.68 6.66
C GLU A 576 -30.75 -19.80 5.62
N ARG A 577 -32.03 -20.06 5.38
CA ARG A 577 -32.84 -19.25 4.47
C ARG A 577 -32.99 -17.84 5.03
N ASP A 578 -33.39 -17.68 6.28
CA ASP A 578 -33.58 -16.38 6.92
C ASP A 578 -32.28 -15.57 6.97
N LYS A 579 -31.13 -16.22 7.15
CA LYS A 579 -29.81 -15.57 7.04
C LYS A 579 -29.60 -14.99 5.64
N ILE A 580 -29.82 -15.79 4.58
CA ILE A 580 -29.65 -15.34 3.19
C ILE A 580 -30.64 -14.21 2.87
N LEU A 581 -31.90 -14.32 3.31
CA LEU A 581 -32.91 -13.29 3.07
C LEU A 581 -32.66 -12.01 3.86
N GLY A 582 -32.17 -12.12 5.09
CA GLY A 582 -31.76 -10.99 5.90
C GLY A 582 -30.67 -10.17 5.22
N ALA A 583 -29.67 -10.82 4.62
CA ALA A 583 -28.62 -10.14 3.87
C ALA A 583 -29.12 -9.61 2.50
N ALA A 584 -29.86 -10.42 1.73
CA ALA A 584 -30.35 -10.06 0.39
C ALA A 584 -31.38 -8.91 0.43
N SER A 585 -32.22 -8.85 1.46
CA SER A 585 -33.25 -7.80 1.60
C SER A 585 -32.68 -6.41 1.85
N THR A 586 -31.41 -6.31 2.26
CA THR A 586 -30.71 -5.02 2.40
C THR A 586 -30.29 -4.42 1.05
N LEU A 587 -30.35 -5.20 -0.04
CA LEU A 587 -29.98 -4.78 -1.37
C LEU A 587 -31.21 -4.44 -2.22
N ARG A 588 -31.04 -3.45 -3.09
CA ARG A 588 -32.06 -2.96 -4.02
C ARG A 588 -31.76 -3.30 -5.48
N SER A 589 -30.65 -3.98 -5.74
CA SER A 589 -30.16 -4.35 -7.06
C SER A 589 -29.77 -5.83 -7.11
N LEU A 590 -30.26 -6.54 -8.11
CA LEU A 590 -29.88 -7.92 -8.43
C LEU A 590 -28.41 -7.99 -8.87
N GLU A 591 -27.95 -7.01 -9.64
CA GLU A 591 -26.58 -6.93 -10.10
C GLU A 591 -25.60 -6.68 -8.94
N ASP A 592 -25.93 -5.80 -7.99
CA ASP A 592 -25.12 -5.60 -6.79
C ASP A 592 -25.03 -6.89 -5.96
N LEU A 593 -26.16 -7.57 -5.74
CA LEU A 593 -26.19 -8.85 -5.04
C LEU A 593 -25.35 -9.91 -5.75
N ALA A 594 -25.46 -10.01 -7.07
CA ALA A 594 -24.63 -10.92 -7.85
C ALA A 594 -23.14 -10.58 -7.75
N ASN A 595 -22.79 -9.30 -7.79
CA ASN A 595 -21.40 -8.84 -7.70
C ASN A 595 -20.81 -9.11 -6.31
N GLU A 596 -21.57 -8.85 -5.23
CA GLU A 596 -21.18 -9.20 -3.86
C GLU A 596 -20.86 -10.69 -3.76
N LEU A 597 -21.80 -11.56 -4.19
CA LEU A 597 -21.62 -13.01 -4.14
C LEU A 597 -20.40 -13.51 -4.93
N ILE A 598 -20.14 -12.95 -6.13
CA ILE A 598 -18.97 -13.35 -6.92
C ILE A 598 -17.67 -12.96 -6.20
N ILE A 599 -17.63 -11.77 -5.61
CA ILE A 599 -16.45 -11.28 -4.89
C ILE A 599 -16.23 -12.10 -3.60
N THR A 600 -17.27 -12.33 -2.81
CA THR A 600 -17.21 -13.05 -1.53
C THR A 600 -16.84 -14.52 -1.69
N ARG A 601 -17.13 -15.12 -2.85
CA ARG A 601 -16.63 -16.47 -3.17
C ARG A 601 -15.11 -16.56 -3.15
N ILE A 602 -14.41 -15.52 -3.63
CA ILE A 602 -12.94 -15.51 -3.67
C ILE A 602 -12.38 -15.31 -2.25
N PHE A 603 -13.02 -14.48 -1.43
CA PHE A 603 -12.71 -14.37 0.00
C PHE A 603 -12.89 -15.70 0.74
N ALA A 604 -13.98 -16.42 0.46
CA ALA A 604 -14.26 -17.71 1.07
C ALA A 604 -13.19 -18.75 0.72
N GLN A 605 -12.80 -18.82 -0.55
CA GLN A 605 -11.70 -19.68 -1.00
C GLN A 605 -10.39 -19.37 -0.25
N ALA A 606 -10.04 -18.09 -0.07
CA ALA A 606 -8.85 -17.71 0.69
C ALA A 606 -8.95 -18.12 2.17
N LYS A 607 -10.11 -17.92 2.82
CA LYS A 607 -10.34 -18.35 4.20
C LYS A 607 -10.24 -19.86 4.36
N VAL A 608 -10.85 -20.64 3.47
CA VAL A 608 -10.71 -22.11 3.47
C VAL A 608 -9.23 -22.52 3.36
N GLN A 609 -8.47 -21.89 2.46
CA GLN A 609 -7.03 -22.14 2.32
C GLN A 609 -6.23 -21.82 3.59
N ALA A 610 -6.62 -20.78 4.34
CA ALA A 610 -6.02 -20.43 5.63
C ALA A 610 -6.41 -21.37 6.80
N GLY A 611 -7.28 -22.34 6.55
CA GLY A 611 -7.76 -23.31 7.53
C GLY A 611 -8.92 -22.82 8.38
N TYR A 612 -9.69 -21.83 7.90
CA TYR A 612 -11.02 -21.56 8.44
C TYR A 612 -11.93 -22.70 7.95
N LYS A 613 -12.32 -23.60 8.86
CA LYS A 613 -13.18 -24.75 8.55
C LYS A 613 -14.66 -24.41 8.76
N GLU A 614 -15.52 -25.23 8.16
CA GLU A 614 -16.95 -25.36 8.49
C GLU A 614 -17.21 -25.65 9.97
#